data_AF-A0AAF0IPW9-F1
#
_entry.id   AF-A0AAF0IPW9-F1
#
_cell.length_a   1.000
_cell.length_b   1.000
_cell.length_c   1.000
_cell.angle_alpha   90.00
_cell.angle_beta   90.00
_cell.angle_gamma   90.00
#
_symmetry.space_group_name_H-M   'P 1'
#
loop_
_entity.id
_entity.type
_entity.pdbx_description
1 polymer ?
#
loop_
_entity_poly.entity_id
_entity_poly.type
_entity_poly.pdbx_seq_one_letter_code
_entity_poly.pdbx_strand_id
1 'polypeptide(L)'
;MRSLPESIVKMMADPTVLKVGVAVRNDAHKLRRDFGILSAGLVELSMLAKSVEPDRWQHRRMLISLQDLCNAYLGRQLRKDNIRISRWSRIPLSEKQLEYAASDVFVSLELFHRLVLLMYDQAIKRVATAATAQASEPAPLDAVLETVRATSGEVHSPPKKKSKPKVALAKTQEMMRNPELRAHQRALLAWRAKELDFASLAARAGVKTTTMANYVLRALTEEFDARRIAGRTPLVLESKERARLRAEFGLSTVRRVARQHTGFLRAHGVFSHAELQQMQ
;
A
#
# COMPACT_ATOMS: atom_id res chain seq x y z
N MET A 1 5.90 37.27 -32.15
CA MET A 1 6.09 36.33 -31.01
C MET A 1 5.41 35.03 -31.37
N ARG A 2 6.04 33.86 -31.14
CA ARG A 2 5.32 32.60 -31.23
C ARG A 2 4.34 32.55 -30.04
N SER A 3 3.04 32.51 -30.33
CA SER A 3 2.02 32.35 -29.30
C SER A 3 1.91 30.87 -28.93
N LEU A 4 1.78 30.59 -27.64
CA LEU A 4 1.41 29.25 -27.18
C LEU A 4 -0.11 29.06 -27.32
N PRO A 5 -0.59 27.82 -27.53
CA PRO A 5 -2.01 27.52 -27.51
C PRO A 5 -2.69 28.02 -26.24
N GLU A 6 -3.89 28.62 -26.38
CA GLU A 6 -4.62 29.22 -25.27
C GLU A 6 -4.95 28.22 -24.16
N SER A 7 -5.20 26.96 -24.52
CA SER A 7 -5.40 25.87 -23.57
C SER A 7 -4.21 25.66 -22.64
N ILE A 8 -2.98 25.74 -23.16
CA ILE A 8 -1.75 25.64 -22.37
C ILE A 8 -1.62 26.86 -21.46
N VAL A 9 -1.89 28.06 -21.98
CA VAL A 9 -1.82 29.29 -21.17
C VAL A 9 -2.77 29.22 -19.98
N LYS A 10 -4.04 28.83 -20.22
CA LYS A 10 -5.05 28.65 -19.16
C LYS A 10 -4.62 27.60 -18.13
N MET A 11 -4.19 26.42 -18.59
CA MET A 11 -3.72 25.35 -17.70
C MET A 11 -2.52 25.80 -16.84
N MET A 12 -1.57 26.54 -17.43
CA MET A 12 -0.41 27.03 -16.71
C MET A 12 -0.77 28.09 -15.66
N ALA A 13 -1.78 28.92 -15.90
CA ALA A 13 -2.26 29.94 -14.96
C ALA A 13 -3.20 29.42 -13.87
N ASP A 14 -3.81 28.24 -14.04
CA ASP A 14 -4.78 27.69 -13.09
C ASP A 14 -4.11 27.16 -11.80
N PRO A 15 -4.42 27.71 -10.60
CA PRO A 15 -3.81 27.24 -9.35
C PRO A 15 -4.31 25.86 -8.89
N THR A 16 -5.44 25.38 -9.40
CA THR A 16 -6.00 24.06 -9.07
C THR A 16 -5.30 22.93 -9.82
N VAL A 17 -4.62 23.25 -10.92
CA VAL A 17 -3.77 22.32 -11.66
C VAL A 17 -2.34 22.45 -11.16
N LEU A 18 -1.82 21.39 -10.53
CA LEU A 18 -0.46 21.39 -9.99
C LEU A 18 0.59 21.17 -11.09
N LYS A 19 1.66 21.97 -11.07
CA LYS A 19 2.83 21.87 -11.95
C LYS A 19 3.99 21.38 -11.12
N VAL A 20 4.28 20.09 -11.24
CA VAL A 20 5.30 19.40 -10.45
C VAL A 20 6.62 19.33 -11.21
N GLY A 21 7.73 19.53 -10.51
CA GLY A 21 9.06 19.39 -11.11
C GLY A 21 10.18 19.74 -10.14
N VAL A 22 11.42 19.62 -10.62
CA VAL A 22 12.63 20.06 -9.90
C VAL A 22 13.14 21.36 -10.50
N ALA A 23 13.37 22.35 -9.65
CA ALA A 23 13.66 23.73 -10.05
C ALA A 23 12.55 24.35 -10.93
N VAL A 24 11.30 23.92 -10.73
CA VAL A 24 10.14 24.27 -11.57
C VAL A 24 9.88 25.78 -11.63
N ARG A 25 10.28 26.50 -10.58
CA ARG A 25 10.21 27.96 -10.53
C ARG A 25 11.07 28.62 -11.63
N ASN A 26 12.22 28.05 -11.96
CA ASN A 26 13.07 28.57 -13.03
C ASN A 26 12.38 28.44 -14.39
N ASP A 27 11.64 27.36 -14.61
CA ASP A 27 10.89 27.17 -15.86
C ASP A 27 9.68 28.10 -15.93
N ALA A 28 8.99 28.33 -14.81
CA ALA A 28 7.96 29.37 -14.73
C ALA A 28 8.52 30.78 -15.02
N HIS A 29 9.72 31.10 -14.53
CA HIS A 29 10.38 32.37 -14.85
C HIS A 29 10.70 32.51 -16.35
N LYS A 30 11.15 31.43 -17.00
CA LYS A 30 11.37 31.43 -18.46
C LYS A 30 10.04 31.62 -19.21
N LEU A 31 8.98 30.92 -18.80
CA LEU A 31 7.65 31.08 -19.42
C LEU A 31 7.10 32.50 -19.28
N ARG A 32 7.31 33.14 -18.13
CA ARG A 32 6.94 34.56 -17.94
C ARG A 32 7.76 35.48 -18.85
N ARG A 33 9.08 35.28 -18.91
CA ARG A 33 9.99 36.10 -19.71
C ARG A 33 9.71 35.98 -21.22
N ASP A 34 9.53 34.75 -21.70
CA ASP A 34 9.47 34.45 -23.13
C ASP A 34 8.05 34.51 -23.70
N PHE A 35 7.03 34.29 -22.86
CA PHE A 35 5.62 34.18 -23.28
C PHE A 35 4.64 35.01 -22.44
N GLY A 36 5.09 35.73 -21.41
CA GLY A 36 4.21 36.53 -20.55
C GLY A 36 3.31 35.73 -19.61
N ILE A 37 3.53 34.42 -19.47
CA ILE A 37 2.65 33.54 -18.69
C ILE A 37 2.99 33.64 -17.20
N LEU A 38 1.96 33.91 -16.38
CA LEU A 38 2.04 33.85 -14.92
C LEU A 38 1.60 32.46 -14.45
N SER A 39 2.56 31.56 -14.26
CA SER A 39 2.27 30.20 -13.81
C SER A 39 1.84 30.14 -12.34
N ALA A 40 0.78 29.40 -12.04
CA ALA A 40 0.31 29.12 -10.68
C ALA A 40 0.36 27.61 -10.36
N GLY A 41 0.19 27.22 -9.10
CA GLY A 41 0.14 25.81 -8.69
C GLY A 41 1.49 25.08 -8.78
N LEU A 42 2.61 25.79 -8.66
CA LEU A 42 3.95 25.20 -8.76
C LEU A 42 4.29 24.37 -7.52
N VAL A 43 4.78 23.15 -7.72
CA VAL A 43 5.22 22.23 -6.66
C VAL A 43 6.67 21.84 -6.89
N GLU A 44 7.54 22.32 -6.01
CA GLU A 44 8.98 22.02 -6.05
C GLU A 44 9.26 20.67 -5.37
N LEU A 45 9.54 19.63 -6.16
CA LEU A 45 9.72 18.26 -5.68
C LEU A 45 10.89 18.13 -4.71
N SER A 46 11.98 18.87 -4.92
CA SER A 46 13.10 18.85 -3.98
C SER A 46 12.70 19.37 -2.60
N MET A 47 11.85 20.39 -2.54
CA MET A 47 11.42 20.97 -1.27
C MET A 47 10.41 20.05 -0.58
N LEU A 48 9.50 19.45 -1.36
CA LEU A 48 8.57 18.44 -0.87
C LEU A 48 9.32 17.22 -0.28
N ALA A 49 10.37 16.74 -0.95
CA ALA A 49 11.18 15.65 -0.43
C ALA A 49 11.86 16.00 0.90
N LYS A 50 12.41 17.22 1.02
CA LYS A 50 13.00 17.72 2.27
C LYS A 50 11.96 17.85 3.40
N SER A 51 10.72 18.22 3.09
CA SER A 51 9.67 18.30 4.12
C SER A 51 9.17 16.93 4.55
N VAL A 52 9.13 15.96 3.64
CA VAL A 52 8.67 14.60 3.92
C VAL A 52 9.74 13.80 4.67
N GLU A 53 11.01 13.86 4.28
CA GLU A 53 12.10 13.19 4.99
C GLU A 53 13.24 14.16 5.32
N PRO A 54 13.07 15.03 6.34
CA PRO A 54 14.08 16.02 6.70
C PRO A 54 15.42 15.38 7.05
N ASP A 55 15.42 14.28 7.83
CA ASP A 55 16.63 13.60 8.28
C ASP A 55 17.46 13.02 7.11
N ARG A 56 16.78 12.49 6.09
CA ARG A 56 17.45 11.96 4.87
C ARG A 56 18.21 13.08 4.14
N TRP A 57 17.61 14.27 4.09
CA TRP A 57 18.08 15.36 3.26
C TRP A 57 18.72 16.51 4.03
N GLN A 58 18.92 16.36 5.34
CA GLN A 58 19.47 17.39 6.23
C GLN A 58 20.82 17.96 5.75
N HIS A 59 21.63 17.12 5.10
CA HIS A 59 22.94 17.52 4.56
C HIS A 59 22.88 18.25 3.22
N ARG A 60 21.70 18.29 2.57
CA ARG A 60 21.50 18.95 1.27
C ARG A 60 20.99 20.37 1.48
N ARG A 61 21.91 21.34 1.42
CA ARG A 61 21.58 22.78 1.47
C ARG A 61 20.88 23.26 0.19
N MET A 62 21.30 22.77 -0.97
CA MET A 62 20.75 23.13 -2.29
C MET A 62 19.55 22.24 -2.69
N LEU A 63 18.89 22.58 -3.81
CA LEU A 63 17.90 21.69 -4.42
C LEU A 63 18.54 20.34 -4.77
N ILE A 64 17.78 19.27 -4.52
CA ILE A 64 18.12 17.89 -4.82
C ILE A 64 17.78 17.65 -6.30
N SER A 65 18.69 16.99 -7.03
CA SER A 65 18.48 16.72 -8.44
C SER A 65 17.33 15.72 -8.65
N LEU A 66 16.63 15.81 -9.79
CA LEU A 66 15.59 14.84 -10.15
C LEU A 66 16.13 13.41 -10.17
N GLN A 67 17.38 13.23 -10.60
CA GLN A 67 18.05 11.93 -10.59
C GLN A 67 18.25 11.38 -9.18
N ASP A 68 18.73 12.19 -8.24
CA ASP A 68 18.93 11.76 -6.86
C ASP A 68 17.59 11.41 -6.19
N LEU A 69 16.54 12.20 -6.47
CA LEU A 69 15.19 11.90 -6.01
C LEU A 69 14.67 10.59 -6.62
N CYS A 70 14.81 10.39 -7.94
CA CYS A 70 14.40 9.18 -8.63
C CYS A 70 15.09 7.94 -8.05
N ASN A 71 16.39 8.03 -7.80
CA ASN A 71 17.15 6.95 -7.18
C ASN A 71 16.63 6.66 -5.76
N ALA A 72 16.47 7.70 -4.93
CA ALA A 72 16.05 7.54 -3.54
C ALA A 72 14.62 6.99 -3.37
N TYR A 73 13.68 7.39 -4.23
CA TYR A 73 12.26 7.13 -4.04
C TYR A 73 11.67 6.06 -4.96
N LEU A 74 12.24 5.90 -6.17
CA LEU A 74 11.77 4.95 -7.16
C LEU A 74 12.75 3.78 -7.38
N GLY A 75 13.97 3.86 -6.83
CA GLY A 75 15.01 2.84 -7.02
C GLY A 75 15.49 2.74 -8.47
N ARG A 76 15.30 3.80 -9.27
CA ARG A 76 15.68 3.88 -10.68
C ARG A 76 16.74 4.94 -10.87
N GLN A 77 17.67 4.71 -11.79
CA GLN A 77 18.69 5.68 -12.15
C GLN A 77 18.33 6.34 -13.48
N LEU A 78 18.01 7.64 -13.44
CA LEU A 78 17.90 8.44 -14.66
C LEU A 78 19.26 8.48 -15.36
N ARG A 79 19.29 8.33 -16.68
CA ARG A 79 20.55 8.37 -17.45
C ARG A 79 21.16 9.77 -17.40
N LYS A 80 22.45 9.88 -17.07
CA LYS A 80 23.22 11.12 -17.22
C LYS A 80 23.63 11.25 -18.68
N ASP A 81 22.71 11.74 -19.51
CA ASP A 81 22.98 11.91 -20.93
C ASP A 81 23.28 13.38 -21.29
N ASN A 82 24.22 13.56 -22.22
CA ASN A 82 24.57 14.86 -22.81
C ASN A 82 23.40 15.51 -23.57
N ILE A 83 22.28 14.79 -23.72
CA ILE A 83 21.03 15.29 -24.32
C ILE A 83 20.55 16.57 -23.64
N ARG A 84 20.72 16.69 -22.31
CA ARG A 84 20.35 17.90 -21.55
C ARG A 84 20.99 19.17 -22.12
N ILE A 85 22.25 19.10 -22.55
CA ILE A 85 23.03 20.22 -23.09
C ILE A 85 23.15 20.19 -24.62
N SER A 86 22.37 19.35 -25.28
CA SER A 86 22.36 19.24 -26.75
C SER A 86 21.73 20.48 -27.41
N ARG A 87 21.85 20.59 -28.74
CA ARG A 87 21.23 21.68 -29.51
C ARG A 87 19.71 21.49 -29.62
N TRP A 88 18.96 22.02 -28.65
CA TRP A 88 17.49 22.02 -28.61
C TRP A 88 16.81 22.97 -29.62
N SER A 89 17.58 23.86 -30.25
CA SER A 89 17.10 24.76 -31.31
C SER A 89 17.02 24.10 -32.69
N ARG A 90 17.66 22.93 -32.88
CA ARG A 90 17.65 22.20 -34.15
C ARG A 90 16.32 21.46 -34.30
N ILE A 91 15.64 21.71 -35.43
CA ILE A 91 14.42 21.00 -35.83
C ILE A 91 14.74 20.14 -37.07
N PRO A 92 14.26 18.90 -37.17
CA PRO A 92 13.48 18.17 -36.16
C PRO A 92 14.32 17.77 -34.93
N LEU A 93 13.64 17.56 -33.80
CA LEU A 93 14.26 17.00 -32.60
C LEU A 93 14.62 15.53 -32.84
N SER A 94 15.73 15.09 -32.26
CA SER A 94 16.13 13.68 -32.29
C SER A 94 15.26 12.82 -31.38
N GLU A 95 15.15 11.53 -31.69
CA GLU A 95 14.43 10.57 -30.85
C GLU A 95 14.90 10.57 -29.38
N LYS A 96 16.22 10.67 -29.17
CA LYS A 96 16.81 10.78 -27.83
C LYS A 96 16.40 12.05 -27.08
N GLN A 97 16.21 13.17 -27.78
CA GLN A 97 15.71 14.41 -27.17
C GLN A 97 14.24 14.28 -26.77
N LEU A 98 13.42 13.65 -27.62
CA LEU A 98 12.01 13.39 -27.31
C LEU A 98 11.86 12.43 -26.12
N GLU A 99 12.60 11.32 -26.13
CA GLU A 99 12.62 10.34 -25.04
C GLU A 99 13.10 10.97 -23.72
N TYR A 100 14.15 11.79 -23.76
CA TYR A 100 14.63 12.51 -22.59
C TYR A 100 13.56 13.45 -22.03
N ALA A 101 12.93 14.27 -22.88
CA ALA A 101 11.88 15.20 -22.46
C ALA A 101 10.66 14.48 -21.86
N ALA A 102 10.23 13.37 -22.48
CA ALA A 102 9.12 12.56 -21.98
C ALA A 102 9.45 11.90 -20.63
N SER A 103 10.65 11.36 -20.49
CA SER A 103 11.10 10.69 -19.26
C SER A 103 11.18 11.65 -18.07
N ASP A 104 11.65 12.88 -18.29
CA ASP A 104 11.79 13.90 -17.24
C ASP A 104 10.42 14.28 -16.62
N VAL A 105 9.39 14.40 -17.47
CA VAL A 105 8.01 14.68 -17.04
C VAL A 105 7.38 13.47 -16.36
N PHE A 106 7.54 12.28 -16.95
CA PHE A 106 6.96 11.05 -16.41
C PHE A 106 7.48 10.73 -15.00
N VAL A 107 8.79 10.79 -14.82
CA VAL A 107 9.43 10.52 -13.52
C VAL A 107 9.10 11.60 -12.49
N SER A 108 8.97 12.86 -12.90
CA SER A 108 8.53 13.93 -11.99
C SER A 108 7.13 13.65 -11.42
N LEU A 109 6.21 13.13 -12.24
CA LEU A 109 4.87 12.75 -11.79
C LEU A 109 4.89 11.52 -10.86
N GLU A 110 5.64 10.47 -11.21
CA GLU A 110 5.80 9.29 -10.33
C GLU A 110 6.38 9.69 -8.96
N LEU A 111 7.37 10.59 -8.94
CA LEU A 111 7.97 11.12 -7.72
C LEU A 111 6.97 11.90 -6.88
N PHE A 112 6.18 12.78 -7.49
CA PHE A 112 5.13 13.51 -6.78
C PHE A 112 4.19 12.56 -6.04
N HIS A 113 3.64 11.57 -6.75
CA HIS A 113 2.75 10.58 -6.15
C HIS A 113 3.43 9.82 -5.00
N ARG A 114 4.70 9.42 -5.19
CA ARG A 114 5.45 8.69 -4.16
C ARG A 114 5.65 9.53 -2.89
N LEU A 115 6.00 10.80 -3.04
CA LEU A 115 6.21 11.73 -1.93
C LEU A 115 4.90 12.05 -1.21
N VAL A 116 3.81 12.27 -1.93
CA VAL A 116 2.49 12.50 -1.33
C VAL A 116 2.03 11.28 -0.52
N LEU A 117 2.21 10.07 -1.04
CA LEU A 117 1.88 8.84 -0.30
C LEU A 117 2.71 8.70 0.98
N LEU A 118 4.00 9.06 0.95
CA LEU A 118 4.85 9.07 2.14
C LEU A 118 4.38 10.12 3.16
N MET A 119 4.01 11.31 2.71
CA MET A 119 3.49 12.37 3.57
C MET A 119 2.21 11.93 4.28
N TYR A 120 1.28 11.30 3.55
CA TYR A 120 0.06 10.74 4.14
C TYR A 120 0.36 9.64 5.16
N ASP A 121 1.26 8.70 4.83
CA ASP A 121 1.68 7.64 5.75
C ASP A 121 2.26 8.21 7.06
N GLN A 122 3.11 9.24 6.96
CA GLN A 122 3.67 9.92 8.14
C GLN A 122 2.61 10.69 8.95
N ALA A 123 1.68 11.38 8.29
CA ALA A 123 0.60 12.08 8.96
C ALA A 123 -0.29 11.11 9.74
N ILE A 124 -0.65 9.98 9.13
CA ILE A 124 -1.45 8.94 9.79
C ILE A 124 -0.70 8.36 10.99
N LYS A 125 0.60 8.06 10.86
CA LYS A 125 1.43 7.57 11.96
C LYS A 125 1.47 8.56 13.13
N ARG A 126 1.65 9.87 12.87
CA ARG A 126 1.66 10.91 13.92
C ARG A 126 0.34 10.94 14.69
N VAL A 127 -0.79 10.87 14.00
CA VAL A 127 -2.13 10.83 14.63
C VAL A 127 -2.32 9.55 15.46
N ALA A 128 -1.91 8.39 14.95
CA ALA A 128 -2.03 7.12 15.67
C ALA A 128 -1.17 7.10 16.95
N THR A 129 0.06 7.61 16.90
CA THR A 129 0.95 7.72 18.07
C THR A 129 0.38 8.68 19.12
N ALA A 130 -0.16 9.83 18.70
CA ALA A 130 -0.80 10.78 19.61
C ALA A 130 -2.04 10.19 20.31
N ALA A 131 -2.87 9.43 19.59
CA ALA A 131 -4.03 8.75 20.18
C ALA A 131 -3.64 7.68 21.21
N THR A 132 -2.52 6.99 20.99
CA THR A 132 -2.01 5.98 21.93
C THR A 132 -1.41 6.62 23.18
N ALA A 133 -0.76 7.77 23.03
CA ALA A 133 -0.16 8.51 24.16
C ALA A 133 -1.20 9.20 25.06
N GLN A 134 -2.43 9.43 24.57
CA GLN A 134 -3.54 10.01 25.35
C GLN A 134 -4.37 8.96 26.12
N ALA A 135 -4.14 7.66 25.90
CA ALA A 135 -4.70 6.62 26.75
C ALA A 135 -3.85 6.52 28.03
N SER A 136 -4.30 7.15 29.11
CA SER A 136 -3.73 7.00 30.46
C SER A 136 -3.56 5.52 30.81
N GLU A 137 -2.44 5.17 31.45
CA GLU A 137 -2.16 3.81 31.94
C GLU A 137 -3.38 3.22 32.66
N PRO A 138 -3.80 1.98 32.35
CA PRO A 138 -4.86 1.34 33.12
C PRO A 138 -4.38 1.19 34.57
N ALA A 139 -5.27 1.47 35.52
CA ALA A 139 -5.00 1.34 36.95
C ALA A 139 -4.32 -0.01 37.27
N PRO A 140 -3.38 -0.06 38.23
CA PRO A 140 -2.65 -1.28 38.56
C PRO A 140 -3.61 -2.44 38.82
N LEU A 141 -3.30 -3.60 38.24
CA LEU A 141 -4.08 -4.84 38.34
C LEU A 141 -4.46 -5.22 39.78
N ASP A 142 -3.66 -4.80 40.75
CA ASP A 142 -3.86 -5.07 42.17
C ASP A 142 -5.18 -4.47 42.71
N ALA A 143 -5.56 -3.28 42.25
CA ALA A 143 -6.82 -2.63 42.67
C ALA A 143 -8.06 -3.35 42.11
N VAL A 144 -7.94 -3.95 40.92
CA VAL A 144 -9.02 -4.74 40.30
C VAL A 144 -9.15 -6.09 41.00
N LEU A 145 -8.03 -6.70 41.42
CA LEU A 145 -8.00 -7.98 42.12
C LEU A 145 -8.58 -7.92 43.54
N GLU A 146 -8.38 -6.82 44.29
CA GLU A 146 -9.02 -6.64 45.60
C GLU A 146 -10.54 -6.50 45.48
N THR A 147 -11.01 -5.76 44.47
CA THR A 147 -12.45 -5.56 44.21
C THR A 147 -13.15 -6.88 43.86
N VAL A 148 -12.48 -7.78 43.12
CA VAL A 148 -13.02 -9.10 42.75
C VAL A 148 -12.97 -10.10 43.91
N ARG A 149 -11.99 -9.97 44.83
CA ARG A 149 -11.88 -10.80 46.03
C ARG A 149 -12.94 -10.47 47.07
N ALA A 150 -13.42 -9.23 47.13
CA ALA A 150 -14.47 -8.82 48.06
C ALA A 150 -15.87 -9.39 47.72
N THR A 151 -16.09 -9.94 46.51
CA THR A 151 -17.44 -10.27 46.01
C THR A 151 -17.72 -11.75 45.77
N SER A 152 -16.82 -12.68 46.09
CA SER A 152 -17.04 -14.11 45.73
C SER A 152 -16.69 -15.05 46.87
N GLY A 153 -17.70 -15.37 47.69
CA GLY A 153 -17.69 -16.54 48.58
C GLY A 153 -18.13 -17.82 47.83
N GLU A 154 -17.48 -18.93 48.21
CA GLU A 154 -17.83 -20.35 48.03
C GLU A 154 -17.86 -20.95 46.60
N VAL A 155 -16.85 -21.74 46.20
CA VAL A 155 -16.62 -23.22 46.36
C VAL A 155 -16.87 -23.94 45.01
N HIS A 156 -15.82 -24.53 44.42
CA HIS A 156 -15.64 -25.99 44.24
C HIS A 156 -14.49 -26.32 43.26
N SER A 157 -13.77 -27.40 43.57
CA SER A 157 -12.58 -27.94 42.89
C SER A 157 -12.90 -28.75 41.61
N PRO A 158 -11.89 -29.15 40.79
CA PRO A 158 -11.98 -29.20 39.33
C PRO A 158 -12.26 -30.61 38.76
N PRO A 159 -12.65 -30.70 37.46
CA PRO A 159 -12.05 -31.76 36.64
C PRO A 159 -11.70 -31.42 35.17
N LYS A 160 -10.51 -31.92 34.80
CA LYS A 160 -10.07 -32.68 33.61
C LYS A 160 -10.46 -32.25 32.16
N LYS A 161 -9.41 -32.28 31.32
CA LYS A 161 -9.33 -32.23 29.84
C LYS A 161 -10.33 -33.17 29.13
N LYS A 162 -11.04 -32.69 28.08
CA LYS A 162 -11.13 -33.26 26.69
C LYS A 162 -12.20 -32.58 25.79
N SER A 163 -11.94 -32.64 24.47
CA SER A 163 -12.84 -32.58 23.29
C SER A 163 -13.61 -31.30 22.91
N LYS A 164 -13.25 -30.66 21.77
CA LYS A 164 -14.03 -29.59 21.10
C LYS A 164 -14.17 -29.73 19.55
N PRO A 165 -14.89 -30.72 18.97
CA PRO A 165 -15.17 -30.68 17.52
C PRO A 165 -16.52 -30.04 17.14
N LYS A 166 -17.57 -30.14 17.97
CA LYS A 166 -18.96 -29.78 17.57
C LYS A 166 -19.29 -28.28 17.62
N VAL A 167 -18.80 -27.56 18.64
CA VAL A 167 -19.08 -26.12 18.82
C VAL A 167 -18.39 -25.27 17.75
N ALA A 168 -17.22 -25.72 17.33
CA ALA A 168 -16.39 -25.11 16.30
C ALA A 168 -17.17 -25.06 14.95
N LEU A 169 -17.71 -26.22 14.53
CA LEU A 169 -18.38 -26.40 13.25
C LEU A 169 -19.64 -25.54 13.07
N ALA A 170 -20.41 -25.34 14.14
CA ALA A 170 -21.61 -24.51 14.15
C ALA A 170 -21.26 -23.03 13.92
N LYS A 171 -20.17 -22.56 14.51
CA LYS A 171 -19.67 -21.19 14.34
C LYS A 171 -19.24 -20.92 12.90
N THR A 172 -18.60 -21.88 12.26
CA THR A 172 -18.23 -21.78 10.84
C THR A 172 -19.47 -21.73 9.93
N GLN A 173 -20.54 -22.46 10.26
CA GLN A 173 -21.81 -22.39 9.52
C GLN A 173 -22.52 -21.05 9.68
N GLU A 174 -22.54 -20.50 10.90
CA GLU A 174 -23.15 -19.21 11.20
C GLU A 174 -22.47 -18.07 10.42
N MET A 175 -21.13 -18.04 10.41
CA MET A 175 -20.35 -17.03 9.67
C MET A 175 -20.62 -17.07 8.16
N MET A 176 -20.81 -18.25 7.58
CA MET A 176 -21.07 -18.43 6.15
C MET A 176 -22.48 -17.97 5.72
N ARG A 177 -23.43 -17.87 6.66
CA ARG A 177 -24.81 -17.46 6.42
C ARG A 177 -25.10 -16.00 6.75
N ASN A 178 -24.13 -15.25 7.28
CA ASN A 178 -24.33 -13.86 7.69
C ASN A 178 -24.60 -12.94 6.45
N PRO A 179 -25.81 -12.38 6.30
CA PRO A 179 -26.18 -11.59 5.13
C PRO A 179 -25.48 -10.22 5.08
N GLU A 180 -25.04 -9.69 6.23
CA GLU A 180 -24.41 -8.37 6.35
C GLU A 180 -22.99 -8.32 5.75
N LEU A 181 -22.39 -9.48 5.49
CA LEU A 181 -21.03 -9.59 4.98
C LEU A 181 -21.01 -9.92 3.49
N ARG A 182 -19.98 -9.45 2.77
CA ARG A 182 -19.76 -9.90 1.39
C ARG A 182 -19.29 -11.35 1.38
N ALA A 183 -19.53 -12.06 0.27
CA ALA A 183 -19.20 -13.48 0.14
C ALA A 183 -17.72 -13.79 0.43
N HIS A 184 -16.80 -12.91 0.01
CA HIS A 184 -15.37 -13.08 0.28
C HIS A 184 -14.98 -12.82 1.74
N GLN A 185 -15.65 -11.87 2.41
CA GLN A 185 -15.42 -11.62 3.84
C GLN A 185 -15.88 -12.81 4.69
N ARG A 186 -17.04 -13.40 4.36
CA ARG A 186 -17.52 -14.64 5.00
C ARG A 186 -16.54 -15.80 4.80
N ALA A 187 -16.05 -15.96 3.57
CA ALA A 187 -15.08 -17.00 3.23
C ALA A 187 -13.79 -16.88 4.06
N LEU A 188 -13.24 -15.67 4.20
CA LEU A 188 -12.02 -15.45 5.00
C LEU A 188 -12.24 -15.73 6.49
N LEU A 189 -13.36 -15.28 7.05
CA LEU A 189 -13.70 -15.55 8.46
C LEU A 189 -13.87 -17.04 8.73
N ALA A 190 -14.65 -17.73 7.90
CA ALA A 190 -14.85 -19.16 7.98
C ALA A 190 -13.54 -19.93 7.79
N TRP A 191 -12.68 -19.48 6.88
CA TRP A 191 -11.36 -20.05 6.70
C TRP A 191 -10.50 -19.81 7.95
N ARG A 192 -10.42 -18.60 8.50
CA ARG A 192 -9.63 -18.27 9.71
C ARG A 192 -10.10 -18.97 10.99
N ALA A 193 -11.30 -19.55 11.02
CA ALA A 193 -11.72 -20.46 12.08
C ALA A 193 -10.82 -21.73 12.16
N LYS A 194 -10.07 -22.04 11.09
CA LYS A 194 -9.08 -23.15 11.01
C LYS A 194 -9.67 -24.55 11.13
N GLU A 195 -10.96 -24.69 10.83
CA GLU A 195 -11.68 -25.95 10.93
C GLU A 195 -11.84 -26.67 9.60
N LEU A 196 -11.91 -25.93 8.49
CA LEU A 196 -12.23 -26.45 7.16
C LEU A 196 -11.27 -25.88 6.11
N ASP A 197 -10.87 -26.71 5.15
CA ASP A 197 -10.09 -26.30 3.98
C ASP A 197 -10.96 -25.65 2.89
N PHE A 198 -10.34 -25.14 1.83
CA PHE A 198 -11.04 -24.54 0.70
C PHE A 198 -12.06 -25.49 0.07
N ALA A 199 -11.77 -26.78 -0.04
CA ALA A 199 -12.66 -27.75 -0.68
C ALA A 199 -13.94 -27.94 0.16
N SER A 200 -13.78 -28.12 1.47
CA SER A 200 -14.90 -28.30 2.41
C SER A 200 -15.75 -27.04 2.54
N LEU A 201 -15.11 -25.86 2.56
CA LEU A 201 -15.82 -24.58 2.56
C LEU A 201 -16.59 -24.38 1.24
N ALA A 202 -15.97 -24.71 0.11
CA ALA A 202 -16.58 -24.57 -1.21
C ALA A 202 -17.81 -25.47 -1.37
N ALA A 203 -17.70 -26.74 -0.97
CA ALA A 203 -18.81 -27.69 -0.99
C ALA A 203 -20.02 -27.19 -0.19
N ARG A 204 -19.77 -26.63 1.01
CA ARG A 204 -20.83 -26.09 1.88
C ARG A 204 -21.50 -24.83 1.33
N ALA A 205 -20.74 -24.01 0.60
CA ALA A 205 -21.25 -22.80 -0.04
C ALA A 205 -21.88 -23.06 -1.41
N GLY A 206 -21.79 -24.29 -1.94
CA GLY A 206 -22.25 -24.61 -3.28
C GLY A 206 -21.42 -23.94 -4.39
N VAL A 207 -20.14 -23.66 -4.15
CA VAL A 207 -19.24 -23.01 -5.12
C VAL A 207 -18.05 -23.91 -5.46
N LYS A 208 -17.30 -23.58 -6.51
CA LYS A 208 -16.07 -24.29 -6.87
C LYS A 208 -14.95 -23.98 -5.87
N THR A 209 -14.06 -24.93 -5.61
CA THR A 209 -12.87 -24.74 -4.74
C THR A 209 -12.01 -23.56 -5.18
N THR A 210 -11.87 -23.35 -6.48
CA THR A 210 -11.16 -22.19 -7.05
C THR A 210 -11.85 -20.86 -6.75
N THR A 211 -13.19 -20.82 -6.72
CA THR A 211 -13.96 -19.65 -6.32
C THR A 211 -13.72 -19.33 -4.85
N MET A 212 -13.73 -20.34 -3.99
CA MET A 212 -13.44 -20.18 -2.56
C MET A 212 -12.03 -19.64 -2.31
N ALA A 213 -11.03 -20.16 -3.02
CA ALA A 213 -9.65 -19.66 -2.93
C ALA A 213 -9.52 -18.20 -3.40
N ASN A 214 -10.21 -17.82 -4.48
CA ASN A 214 -10.26 -16.43 -4.94
C ASN A 214 -10.93 -15.51 -3.91
N TYR A 215 -12.00 -15.97 -3.27
CA TYR A 215 -12.67 -15.23 -2.21
C TYR A 215 -11.75 -14.97 -1.02
N VAL A 216 -11.03 -15.98 -0.54
CA VAL A 216 -10.07 -15.81 0.56
C VAL A 216 -8.95 -14.85 0.18
N LEU A 217 -8.37 -14.97 -1.02
CA LEU A 217 -7.33 -14.04 -1.49
C LEU A 217 -7.83 -12.61 -1.65
N ARG A 218 -9.02 -12.42 -2.21
CA ARG A 218 -9.63 -11.11 -2.36
C ARG A 218 -9.87 -10.45 -1.01
N ALA A 219 -10.42 -11.19 -0.05
CA ALA A 219 -10.65 -10.68 1.29
C ALA A 219 -9.35 -10.35 2.03
N LEU A 220 -8.32 -11.18 1.89
CA LEU A 220 -6.99 -10.87 2.44
C LEU A 220 -6.41 -9.62 1.78
N THR A 221 -6.50 -9.51 0.46
CA THR A 221 -6.01 -8.32 -0.26
C THR A 221 -6.76 -7.07 0.21
N GLU A 222 -8.08 -7.12 0.32
CA GLU A 222 -8.90 -6.01 0.83
C GLU A 222 -8.58 -5.66 2.29
N GLU A 223 -8.35 -6.64 3.18
CA GLU A 223 -7.94 -6.36 4.56
C GLU A 223 -6.56 -5.70 4.63
N PHE A 224 -5.61 -6.19 3.84
CA PHE A 224 -4.25 -5.68 3.80
C PHE A 224 -4.22 -4.28 3.17
N ASP A 225 -4.96 -4.07 2.09
CA ASP A 225 -5.13 -2.75 1.47
C ASP A 225 -5.90 -1.81 2.39
N ALA A 226 -6.97 -2.24 3.05
CA ALA A 226 -7.69 -1.41 4.00
C ALA A 226 -6.82 -1.02 5.20
N ARG A 227 -5.97 -1.92 5.72
CA ARG A 227 -5.00 -1.58 6.78
C ARG A 227 -3.90 -0.65 6.27
N ARG A 228 -3.43 -0.86 5.03
CA ARG A 228 -2.45 0.01 4.35
C ARG A 228 -3.01 1.42 4.11
N ILE A 229 -4.26 1.51 3.66
CA ILE A 229 -5.00 2.76 3.44
C ILE A 229 -5.32 3.43 4.77
N ALA A 230 -5.71 2.66 5.79
CA ALA A 230 -5.93 3.15 7.15
C ALA A 230 -4.63 3.44 7.92
N GLY A 231 -3.46 3.29 7.29
CA GLY A 231 -2.13 3.50 7.88
C GLY A 231 -1.88 2.74 9.19
N ARG A 232 -2.55 1.61 9.39
CA ARG A 232 -2.29 0.69 10.51
C ARG A 232 -1.02 -0.10 10.20
N THR A 233 -0.37 -0.67 11.22
CA THR A 233 0.78 -1.56 11.05
C THR A 233 0.51 -2.55 9.92
N PRO A 234 1.41 -2.67 8.91
CA PRO A 234 1.22 -3.61 7.82
C PRO A 234 0.88 -4.97 8.39
N LEU A 235 -0.28 -5.51 8.00
CA LEU A 235 -0.70 -6.81 8.47
C LEU A 235 0.38 -7.80 8.03
N VAL A 236 0.98 -8.52 8.98
CA VAL A 236 1.89 -9.60 8.65
C VAL A 236 1.07 -10.86 8.77
N LEU A 237 1.07 -11.68 7.72
CA LEU A 237 0.47 -13.00 7.83
C LEU A 237 1.22 -13.77 8.93
N GLU A 238 0.48 -14.17 9.96
CA GLU A 238 0.99 -15.04 11.01
C GLU A 238 1.66 -16.28 10.41
N SER A 239 2.73 -16.78 11.04
CA SER A 239 3.46 -17.96 10.53
C SER A 239 2.56 -19.16 10.26
N LYS A 240 1.53 -19.36 11.11
CA LYS A 240 0.52 -20.41 10.93
C LYS A 240 -0.44 -20.13 9.77
N GLU A 241 -0.79 -18.86 9.52
CA GLU A 241 -1.66 -18.46 8.42
C GLU A 241 -0.92 -18.61 7.07
N ARG A 242 0.36 -18.20 7.02
CA ARG A 242 1.24 -18.44 5.85
C ARG A 242 1.40 -19.91 5.51
N ALA A 243 1.72 -20.74 6.51
CA ALA A 243 1.90 -22.18 6.31
C ALA A 243 0.65 -22.85 5.74
N ARG A 244 -0.53 -22.41 6.18
CA ARG A 244 -1.80 -22.94 5.68
C ARG A 244 -2.15 -22.44 4.28
N LEU A 245 -1.96 -21.15 3.99
CA LEU A 245 -2.09 -20.64 2.63
C LEU A 245 -1.19 -21.41 1.68
N ARG A 246 0.06 -21.68 2.09
CA ARG A 246 1.00 -22.47 1.32
C ARG A 246 0.51 -23.90 1.06
N ALA A 247 0.01 -24.58 2.09
CA ALA A 247 -0.52 -25.93 1.96
C ALA A 247 -1.73 -25.99 1.00
N GLU A 248 -2.68 -25.07 1.14
CA GLU A 248 -3.92 -25.09 0.36
C GLU A 248 -3.72 -24.60 -1.08
N PHE A 249 -2.96 -23.53 -1.30
CA PHE A 249 -2.61 -23.06 -2.65
C PHE A 249 -1.60 -23.95 -3.38
N GLY A 250 -0.94 -24.88 -2.65
CA GLY A 250 -0.08 -25.92 -3.21
C GLY A 250 -0.83 -27.04 -3.94
N LEU A 251 -2.13 -27.21 -3.63
CA LEU A 251 -2.96 -28.27 -4.20
C LEU A 251 -3.20 -28.04 -5.71
N SER A 252 -3.08 -29.10 -6.51
CA SER A 252 -3.21 -29.06 -7.98
C SER A 252 -4.50 -28.38 -8.45
N THR A 253 -5.60 -28.55 -7.71
CA THR A 253 -6.92 -27.96 -7.98
C THR A 253 -6.97 -26.45 -7.88
N VAL A 254 -6.06 -25.81 -7.13
CA VAL A 254 -6.03 -24.36 -6.88
C VAL A 254 -4.74 -23.67 -7.35
N ARG A 255 -3.76 -24.42 -7.86
CA ARG A 255 -2.52 -23.87 -8.46
C ARG A 255 -2.80 -22.82 -9.53
N ARG A 256 -3.84 -22.99 -10.35
CA ARG A 256 -4.23 -21.97 -11.35
C ARG A 256 -4.54 -20.62 -10.69
N VAL A 257 -5.21 -20.60 -9.54
CA VAL A 257 -5.52 -19.39 -8.79
C VAL A 257 -4.23 -18.81 -8.18
N ALA A 258 -3.36 -19.66 -7.64
CA ALA A 258 -2.06 -19.22 -7.13
C ALA A 258 -1.22 -18.50 -8.21
N ARG A 259 -1.24 -19.00 -9.46
CA ARG A 259 -0.57 -18.37 -10.62
C ARG A 259 -1.14 -16.98 -10.97
N GLN A 260 -2.45 -16.80 -10.85
CA GLN A 260 -3.09 -15.51 -11.12
C GLN A 260 -2.78 -14.46 -10.04
N HIS A 261 -2.44 -14.89 -8.82
CA HIS A 261 -2.20 -14.03 -7.65
C HIS A 261 -0.78 -14.12 -7.10
N THR A 262 0.21 -14.34 -7.99
CA THR A 262 1.64 -14.44 -7.63
C THR A 262 2.17 -13.21 -6.90
N GLY A 263 1.70 -12.02 -7.24
CA GLY A 263 2.10 -10.77 -6.60
C GLY A 263 1.83 -10.77 -5.09
N PHE A 264 0.60 -11.08 -4.68
CA PHE A 264 0.21 -11.16 -3.27
C PHE A 264 0.95 -12.27 -2.53
N LEU A 265 0.93 -13.49 -3.09
CA LEU A 265 1.52 -14.67 -2.45
C LEU A 265 3.03 -14.52 -2.25
N ARG A 266 3.74 -13.87 -3.19
CA ARG A 266 5.16 -13.55 -3.06
C ARG A 266 5.40 -12.42 -2.05
N ALA A 267 4.65 -11.33 -2.14
CA ALA A 267 4.81 -10.16 -1.27
C ALA A 267 4.62 -10.51 0.21
N HIS A 268 3.80 -11.51 0.51
CA HIS A 268 3.53 -11.96 1.88
C HIS A 268 4.25 -13.26 2.27
N GLY A 269 5.22 -13.71 1.47
CA GLY A 269 6.11 -14.83 1.80
C GLY A 269 5.42 -16.18 1.90
N VAL A 270 4.33 -16.39 1.16
CA VAL A 270 3.63 -17.69 1.09
C VAL A 270 4.39 -18.65 0.17
N PHE A 271 4.87 -18.14 -0.97
CA PHE A 271 5.73 -18.87 -1.91
C PHE A 271 6.92 -18.00 -2.34
N SER A 272 8.04 -18.66 -2.64
CA SER A 272 9.19 -18.04 -3.29
C SER A 272 8.93 -17.81 -4.78
N HIS A 273 9.76 -16.99 -5.42
CA HIS A 273 9.65 -16.75 -6.86
C HIS A 273 9.86 -18.03 -7.68
N ALA A 274 10.84 -18.86 -7.30
CA ALA A 274 11.16 -20.12 -7.96
C ALA A 274 10.01 -21.14 -7.85
N GLU A 275 9.37 -21.21 -6.69
CA GLU A 275 8.23 -22.13 -6.45
C GLU A 275 7.02 -21.76 -7.29
N LEU A 276 6.74 -20.46 -7.44
CA LEU A 276 5.65 -19.98 -8.29
C LEU A 276 5.93 -20.22 -9.78
N GLN A 277 7.21 -20.22 -10.20
CA GLN A 277 7.61 -20.60 -11.56
C GLN A 277 7.45 -22.10 -11.82
N GLN A 278 7.77 -22.96 -10.85
CA GLN A 278 7.57 -24.42 -10.95
C GLN A 278 6.10 -24.85 -10.94
N MET A 279 5.20 -23.95 -10.53
CA MET A 279 3.75 -24.15 -10.61
C MET A 279 3.14 -23.79 -11.98
N GLN A 280 3.93 -23.21 -12.91
CA GLN A 280 3.51 -22.81 -14.27
C GLN A 280 3.23 -24.02 -15.15
#